data_AF-A0A4R7P6C0-F1
#
_entry.id   AF-A0A4R7P6C0-F1
#
_cell.length_a   1.000
_cell.length_b   1.000
_cell.length_c   1.000
_cell.angle_alpha   90.00
_cell.angle_beta   90.00
_cell.angle_gamma   90.00
#
_symmetry.space_group_name_H-M   'P 1'
#
loop_
_entity.id
_entity.type
_entity.pdbx_description
1 polymer ?
#
loop_
_entity_poly.entity_id
_entity_poly.type
_entity_poly.pdbx_seq_one_letter_code
_entity_poly.pdbx_strand_id
1 'polypeptide(L)'
;MSAETWAIAVYVTVTFAIIGIMLLGSWLLGGRAWGRAKEEPFESGVLGAGSTRLRLSAKFYLVAMFFVIFDLEAVFLFAWAISVRESGWPGFIEALVFISILVASLAYLWRIGGLEWAPDGRRKLAQRDKANPA
;
A
#
# COMPACT_ATOMS: atom_id res chain seq x y z
N MET A 1 2.33 13.79 31.81
CA MET A 1 1.47 13.44 30.65
C MET A 1 0.42 14.52 30.53
N SER A 2 0.35 15.21 29.38
CA SER A 2 -0.62 16.30 29.17
C SER A 2 -2.04 15.72 29.04
N ALA A 3 -3.06 16.53 29.35
CA ALA A 3 -4.48 16.13 29.22
C ALA A 3 -4.84 15.62 27.81
N GLU A 4 -4.13 16.11 26.80
CA GLU A 4 -4.27 15.70 25.40
C GLU A 4 -3.89 14.23 25.18
N THR A 5 -2.81 13.75 25.80
CA THR A 5 -2.41 12.35 25.69
C THR A 5 -3.48 11.42 26.28
N TRP A 6 -4.10 11.84 27.38
CA TRP A 6 -5.21 11.10 27.99
C TRP A 6 -6.45 11.10 27.10
N ALA A 7 -6.79 12.23 26.46
CA ALA A 7 -7.90 12.31 25.52
C ALA A 7 -7.70 11.37 24.32
N ILE A 8 -6.49 11.34 23.74
CA ILE A 8 -6.16 10.43 22.62
C ILE A 8 -6.24 8.97 23.08
N ALA A 9 -5.69 8.64 24.25
CA ALA A 9 -5.72 7.28 24.78
C ALA A 9 -7.16 6.78 25.01
N VAL A 10 -8.02 7.63 25.59
CA VAL A 10 -9.44 7.31 25.78
C VAL A 10 -10.14 7.12 24.44
N TYR A 11 -9.93 8.03 23.48
CA TYR A 11 -10.54 7.94 22.15
C TYR A 11 -10.19 6.62 21.44
N VAL A 12 -8.89 6.26 21.42
CA VAL A 12 -8.42 5.01 20.80
C VAL A 12 -9.04 3.81 21.52
N THR A 13 -9.02 3.80 22.85
CA THR A 13 -9.57 2.70 23.65
C THR A 13 -11.06 2.51 23.40
N VAL A 14 -11.84 3.58 23.41
CA VAL A 14 -13.29 3.53 23.15
C VAL A 14 -13.57 3.04 21.73
N THR A 15 -12.79 3.50 20.74
CA THR A 15 -12.95 3.06 19.34
C THR A 15 -12.74 1.56 19.19
N PHE A 16 -11.63 1.02 19.73
CA PHE A 16 -11.38 -0.42 19.73
C PHE A 16 -12.42 -1.20 20.53
N ALA A 17 -12.89 -0.65 21.66
CA ALA A 17 -13.95 -1.28 22.45
C ALA A 17 -15.27 -1.37 21.67
N ILE A 18 -15.67 -0.32 20.95
CA ILE A 18 -16.87 -0.34 20.11
C ILE A 18 -16.74 -1.37 18.99
N ILE A 19 -15.61 -1.39 18.27
CA ILE A 19 -15.34 -2.40 17.23
C ILE A 19 -15.43 -3.80 17.84
N GLY A 20 -14.81 -4.01 19.00
CA GLY A 20 -14.84 -5.28 19.73
C GLY A 20 -16.27 -5.69 20.11
N ILE A 21 -17.07 -4.79 20.68
CA ILE A 21 -18.47 -5.03 21.05
C ILE A 21 -19.31 -5.36 19.82
N MET A 22 -19.12 -4.67 18.69
CA MET A 22 -19.83 -4.96 17.45
C MET A 22 -19.50 -6.35 16.91
N LEU A 23 -18.22 -6.73 16.90
CA LEU A 23 -17.79 -8.06 16.46
C LEU A 23 -18.28 -9.15 17.42
N LEU A 24 -18.19 -8.94 18.73
CA LEU A 24 -18.71 -9.84 19.76
C LEU A 24 -20.24 -9.97 19.67
N GLY A 25 -20.95 -8.87 19.49
CA GLY A 25 -22.40 -8.86 19.29
C GLY A 25 -22.79 -9.62 18.03
N SER A 26 -22.11 -9.39 16.91
CA SER A 26 -22.31 -10.14 15.67
C SER A 26 -22.01 -11.63 15.84
N TRP A 27 -21.00 -11.99 16.64
CA TRP A 27 -20.63 -13.38 16.91
C TRP A 27 -21.60 -14.10 17.85
N LEU A 28 -22.14 -13.40 18.86
CA LEU A 28 -23.10 -13.94 19.84
C LEU A 28 -24.53 -14.02 19.28
N LEU A 29 -24.97 -12.99 18.55
CA LEU A 29 -26.33 -12.87 18.02
C LEU A 29 -26.46 -13.41 16.59
N GLY A 30 -25.35 -13.57 15.87
CA GLY A 30 -25.33 -14.06 14.50
C GLY A 30 -25.59 -15.56 14.40
N GLY A 31 -26.44 -15.96 13.46
CA GLY A 31 -26.72 -17.35 13.17
C GLY A 31 -25.48 -18.07 12.63
N ARG A 32 -24.98 -19.06 13.38
CA ARG A 32 -23.80 -19.83 13.00
C ARG A 32 -24.18 -20.99 12.09
N ALA A 33 -24.17 -20.74 10.79
CA ALA A 33 -24.38 -21.78 9.79
C ALA A 33 -23.04 -22.44 9.43
N TRP A 34 -22.85 -23.68 9.88
CA TRP A 34 -21.74 -24.53 9.47
C TRP A 34 -22.14 -25.36 8.26
N GLY A 35 -21.34 -25.31 7.20
CA GLY A 35 -21.54 -26.09 6.00
C GLY A 35 -20.25 -26.13 5.20
N ARG A 36 -19.89 -27.32 4.69
CA ARG A 36 -18.63 -27.54 3.96
C ARG A 36 -18.41 -26.52 2.83
N ALA A 37 -19.47 -26.20 2.09
CA ALA A 37 -19.42 -25.22 1.01
C ALA A 37 -19.22 -23.75 1.45
N LYS A 38 -19.46 -23.41 2.73
CA LYS A 38 -19.16 -22.06 3.29
C LYS A 38 -17.71 -21.89 3.70
N GLU A 39 -17.00 -23.00 3.94
CA GLU A 39 -15.60 -23.02 4.37
C GLU A 39 -14.62 -23.17 3.20
N GLU A 40 -15.14 -23.42 2.00
CA GLU A 40 -14.38 -23.51 0.77
C GLU A 40 -14.24 -22.12 0.10
N PRO A 41 -13.06 -21.76 -0.44
CA PRO A 41 -12.88 -20.54 -1.22
C PRO A 41 -13.87 -20.48 -2.39
N PHE A 42 -14.47 -19.31 -2.61
CA PHE A 42 -15.40 -19.12 -3.70
C PHE A 42 -14.67 -19.12 -5.05
N GLU A 43 -14.90 -20.13 -5.88
CA GLU A 43 -14.36 -20.23 -7.24
C GLU A 43 -15.45 -20.28 -8.32
N SER A 44 -16.55 -19.55 -8.16
CA SER A 44 -17.64 -19.52 -9.17
C SER A 44 -18.19 -20.92 -9.56
N GLY A 45 -18.19 -21.86 -8.62
CA GLY A 45 -18.75 -23.20 -8.79
C GLY A 45 -17.78 -24.28 -9.27
N VAL A 46 -16.48 -23.98 -9.47
CA VAL A 46 -15.44 -25.00 -9.65
C VAL A 46 -14.80 -25.38 -8.31
N LEU A 47 -14.34 -26.62 -8.20
CA LEU A 47 -13.56 -27.09 -7.06
C LEU A 47 -12.16 -26.49 -7.13
N GLY A 48 -11.69 -25.93 -6.01
CA GLY A 48 -10.34 -25.38 -5.85
C GLY A 48 -9.25 -26.36 -6.25
N ALA A 49 -8.81 -26.27 -7.49
CA ALA A 49 -7.78 -27.12 -8.07
C ALA A 49 -6.65 -26.23 -8.60
N GLY A 50 -5.67 -25.97 -7.73
CA GLY A 50 -4.54 -25.14 -8.09
C GLY A 50 -3.45 -25.12 -7.02
N SER A 51 -2.21 -24.90 -7.47
CA SER A 51 -1.10 -24.62 -6.56
C SER A 51 -1.32 -23.26 -5.88
N THR A 52 -1.25 -23.21 -4.55
CA THR A 52 -1.25 -21.97 -3.75
C THR A 52 -0.06 -21.04 -4.04
N ARG A 53 0.88 -21.45 -4.91
CA ARG A 53 2.04 -20.65 -5.31
C ARG A 53 1.66 -19.67 -6.43
N LEU A 54 1.02 -18.59 -6.03
CA LEU A 54 0.86 -17.42 -6.88
C LEU A 54 2.24 -16.80 -7.14
N ARG A 55 2.62 -16.67 -8.42
CA ARG A 55 3.82 -15.91 -8.80
C ARG A 55 3.53 -14.42 -8.62
N LEU A 56 3.73 -13.91 -7.41
CA LEU A 56 3.69 -12.48 -7.16
C LEU A 56 4.78 -11.82 -8.01
N SER A 57 4.38 -10.88 -8.86
CA SER A 57 5.33 -10.19 -9.74
C SER A 57 6.32 -9.38 -8.90
N ALA A 58 7.58 -9.32 -9.33
CA ALA A 58 8.61 -8.49 -8.69
C ALA A 58 8.23 -7.00 -8.61
N LYS A 59 7.25 -6.55 -9.41
CA LYS A 59 6.71 -5.19 -9.39
C LYS A 59 6.16 -4.80 -8.01
N PHE A 60 5.49 -5.71 -7.31
CA PHE A 60 4.97 -5.43 -5.96
C PHE A 60 6.08 -5.14 -4.96
N TYR A 61 7.20 -5.87 -5.06
CA TYR A 61 8.36 -5.65 -4.21
C TYR A 61 9.01 -4.30 -4.49
N LEU A 62 9.19 -3.94 -5.77
CA LEU A 62 9.76 -2.65 -6.15
C LEU A 62 8.92 -1.51 -5.59
N VAL A 63 7.60 -1.52 -5.79
CA VAL A 63 6.70 -0.48 -5.25
C VAL A 63 6.79 -0.39 -3.73
N ALA A 64 6.80 -1.51 -3.01
CA ALA A 64 6.92 -1.52 -1.55
C ALA A 64 8.27 -0.96 -1.07
N MET A 65 9.38 -1.34 -1.71
CA MET A 65 10.71 -0.85 -1.38
C MET A 65 10.82 0.66 -1.60
N PHE A 66 10.31 1.16 -2.73
CA PHE A 66 10.29 2.61 -3.01
C PHE A 66 9.38 3.38 -2.06
N PHE A 67 8.23 2.81 -1.67
CA PHE A 67 7.36 3.42 -0.66
C PHE A 67 8.09 3.63 0.67
N VAL A 68 8.82 2.62 1.14
CA VAL A 68 9.59 2.72 2.40
C VAL A 68 10.71 3.76 2.30
N ILE A 69 11.44 3.80 1.18
CA ILE A 69 12.51 4.79 0.98
C ILE A 69 11.93 6.21 0.93
N PHE A 70 10.87 6.42 0.16
CA PHE A 70 10.23 7.72 0.03
C PHE A 70 9.57 8.20 1.33
N ASP A 71 8.98 7.30 2.11
CA ASP A 71 8.43 7.60 3.43
C ASP A 71 9.53 8.05 4.41
N LEU A 72 10.68 7.38 4.38
CA LEU A 72 11.85 7.76 5.16
C LEU A 72 12.40 9.14 4.75
N GLU A 73 12.42 9.43 3.45
CA GLU A 73 12.81 10.74 2.92
C GLU A 73 11.82 11.85 3.34
N ALA A 74 10.53 11.55 3.40
CA ALA A 74 9.51 12.47 3.88
C ALA A 74 9.67 12.81 5.37
N VAL A 75 10.10 11.85 6.20
CA VAL A 75 10.42 12.11 7.62
C VAL A 75 11.58 13.11 7.75
N PHE A 76 12.61 13.02 6.91
CA PHE A 76 13.70 14.00 6.92
C PHE A 76 13.23 15.40 6.51
N LEU A 77 12.39 15.48 5.48
CA LEU A 77 11.78 16.75 5.09
C LEU A 77 10.90 17.33 6.20
N PHE A 78 10.17 16.49 6.94
CA PHE A 78 9.36 16.94 8.06
C PHE A 78 10.22 17.47 9.22
N ALA A 79 11.33 16.79 9.54
CA ALA A 79 12.27 17.24 10.57
C ALA A 79 12.92 18.60 10.21
N TRP A 80 13.25 18.80 8.94
CA TRP A 80 13.66 20.11 8.45
C TRP A 80 12.50 21.13 8.50
N ALA A 81 11.29 20.73 8.08
CA ALA A 81 10.12 21.61 8.01
C ALA A 81 9.73 22.23 9.37
N ILE A 82 9.87 21.48 10.46
CA ILE A 82 9.60 21.99 11.81
C ILE A 82 10.64 23.00 12.30
N SER A 83 11.83 23.07 11.68
CA SER A 83 12.97 23.89 12.11
C SER A 83 13.50 24.83 11.02
N VAL A 84 12.64 25.20 10.05
CA VAL A 84 13.01 26.03 8.89
C VAL A 84 13.53 27.40 9.31
N ARG A 85 12.95 27.99 10.36
CA ARG A 85 13.33 29.34 10.82
C ARG A 85 14.73 29.35 11.43
N GLU A 86 15.06 28.30 12.17
CA GLU A 86 16.32 28.11 12.87
C GLU A 86 17.44 27.73 11.88
N SER A 87 17.11 26.96 10.85
CA SER A 87 18.07 26.48 9.83
C SER A 87 18.47 27.55 8.81
N GLY A 88 17.63 28.58 8.63
CA GLY A 88 17.92 29.72 7.76
C GLY A 88 18.18 29.35 6.30
N TRP A 89 18.92 30.21 5.60
CA TRP A 89 19.28 30.03 4.19
C TRP A 89 20.08 28.75 3.87
N PRO A 90 21.06 28.33 4.69
CA PRO A 90 21.80 27.09 4.45
C PRO A 90 20.88 25.87 4.45
N GLY A 91 20.01 25.73 5.47
CA GLY A 91 19.07 24.60 5.53
C GLY A 91 18.05 24.62 4.40
N PHE A 92 17.65 25.80 3.92
CA PHE A 92 16.78 25.90 2.75
C PHE A 92 17.45 25.36 1.48
N ILE A 93 18.73 25.67 1.26
CA ILE A 93 19.49 25.16 0.11
C ILE A 93 19.65 23.64 0.21
N GLU A 94 19.98 23.12 1.40
CA GLU A 94 20.08 21.68 1.65
C GLU A 94 18.76 20.96 1.36
N ALA A 95 17.63 21.48 1.83
CA ALA A 95 16.32 20.92 1.55
C ALA A 95 15.96 20.99 0.06
N LEU A 96 16.31 22.07 -0.63
CA LEU A 96 16.08 22.19 -2.08
C LEU A 96 16.87 21.14 -2.87
N VAL A 97 18.14 20.92 -2.50
CA VAL A 97 18.98 19.88 -3.12
C VAL A 97 18.40 18.50 -2.82
N PHE A 98 17.99 18.25 -1.57
CA PHE A 98 17.38 16.99 -1.17
C PHE A 98 16.12 16.70 -1.98
N ILE A 99 15.19 17.66 -2.07
CA ILE A 99 13.96 17.54 -2.89
C ILE A 99 14.29 17.29 -4.35
N SER A 100 15.32 17.96 -4.89
CA SER A 100 15.74 17.76 -6.29
C SER A 100 16.19 16.32 -6.54
N ILE A 101 16.90 15.70 -5.58
CA ILE A 101 17.29 14.30 -5.63
C ILE A 101 16.06 13.39 -5.58
N LEU A 102 15.08 13.67 -4.72
CA LEU A 102 13.81 12.91 -4.67
C LEU A 102 13.09 12.90 -6.01
N VAL A 103 12.98 14.08 -6.63
CA VAL A 103 12.35 14.24 -7.94
C VAL A 103 13.12 13.47 -9.01
N ALA A 104 14.46 13.50 -8.97
CA ALA A 104 15.29 12.74 -9.90
C ALA A 104 15.12 11.22 -9.73
N SER A 105 15.09 10.73 -8.47
CA SER A 105 14.84 9.32 -8.14
C SER A 105 13.46 8.85 -8.63
N LEU A 106 12.42 9.67 -8.41
CA LEU A 106 11.07 9.39 -8.88
C LEU A 106 10.99 9.38 -10.42
N ALA A 107 11.63 10.36 -11.07
CA ALA A 107 11.70 10.42 -12.52
C ALA A 107 12.42 9.19 -13.12
N TYR A 108 13.53 8.76 -12.52
CA TYR A 108 14.25 7.55 -12.92
C TYR A 108 13.36 6.31 -12.81
N LEU A 109 12.65 6.14 -11.69
CA LEU A 109 11.76 5.01 -11.48
C LEU A 109 10.62 4.98 -12.50
N TRP A 110 10.05 6.14 -12.80
CA TRP A 110 9.00 6.26 -13.81
C TRP A 110 9.50 5.84 -15.19
N ARG A 111 10.72 6.25 -15.55
CA ARG A 111 11.35 5.85 -16.83
C ARG A 111 11.57 4.34 -16.97
N ILE A 112 11.82 3.64 -15.86
CA ILE A 112 12.04 2.18 -15.86
C ILE A 112 10.71 1.40 -15.87
N GLY A 113 9.58 2.10 -15.79
CA GLY A 113 8.27 1.46 -15.72
C GLY A 113 8.03 0.78 -14.38
N GLY A 114 8.72 1.20 -13.31
CA GLY A 114 8.50 0.70 -11.96
C GLY A 114 7.09 1.02 -11.42
N LEU A 115 6.44 2.05 -11.99
CA LEU A 115 5.04 2.40 -11.75
C LEU A 115 4.05 1.79 -12.76
N GLU A 116 4.52 1.12 -13.82
CA GLU A 116 3.66 0.63 -14.89
C GLU A 116 2.97 -0.69 -14.47
N TRP A 117 1.68 -0.58 -14.15
CA TRP A 117 0.86 -1.72 -13.71
C TRP A 117 0.27 -2.53 -14.87
N ALA A 118 0.25 -1.97 -16.09
CA ALA A 118 -0.31 -2.66 -17.25
C ALA A 118 0.60 -3.81 -17.72
N PRO A 119 0.07 -5.04 -17.89
CA PRO A 119 0.80 -6.09 -18.57
C PRO A 119 0.87 -5.75 -20.07
N ASP A 120 2.06 -5.76 -20.65
CA ASP A 120 2.30 -5.73 -22.10
C ASP A 120 1.66 -6.91 -22.88
N GLY A 121 0.89 -7.77 -22.19
CA GLY A 121 0.17 -8.89 -22.77
C GLY A 121 -0.82 -8.49 -23.86
N ARG A 122 -1.50 -7.32 -23.73
CA ARG A 122 -2.42 -6.82 -24.78
C ARG A 122 -1.71 -6.53 -26.10
N ARG A 123 -0.44 -6.12 -26.06
CA ARG A 123 0.37 -5.82 -27.25
C ARG A 123 0.83 -7.09 -27.96
N LYS A 124 1.19 -8.13 -27.19
CA LYS A 124 1.54 -9.46 -27.72
C LYS A 124 0.33 -10.21 -28.30
N LEU A 125 -0.86 -10.08 -27.69
CA LEU A 125 -2.12 -10.64 -28.21
C LEU A 125 -2.53 -9.93 -29.51
N ALA A 126 -2.51 -8.60 -29.56
CA ALA A 126 -2.82 -7.84 -30.77
C ALA A 126 -1.83 -8.10 -31.92
N GLN A 127 -0.56 -8.41 -31.63
CA GLN A 127 0.42 -8.81 -32.64
C GLN A 127 0.20 -10.25 -33.13
N ARG A 128 -0.23 -11.17 -32.26
CA ARG A 128 -0.59 -12.55 -32.66
C ARG A 128 -1.79 -12.59 -33.60
N ASP A 129 -2.86 -11.85 -33.30
CA ASP A 129 -4.04 -11.78 -34.18
C ASP A 129 -3.72 -11.18 -35.56
N LYS A 130 -2.79 -10.21 -35.62
CA LYS A 130 -2.30 -9.67 -36.90
C LYS A 130 -1.38 -10.62 -37.65
N ALA A 131 -0.64 -11.49 -36.95
CA ALA A 131 0.28 -12.45 -37.55
C ALA A 131 -0.42 -13.74 -38.00
N ASN A 132 -1.62 -14.01 -37.51
CA ASN A 132 -2.47 -15.11 -37.94
C ASN A 132 -3.90 -14.61 -38.22
N PRO A 133 -4.10 -13.80 -39.27
CA PRO A 133 -5.44 -13.57 -39.79
C PRO A 133 -5.93 -14.92 -40.32
N ALA A 134 -7.07 -15.38 -39.80
CA ALA A 134 -7.74 -16.59 -40.27
C ALA A 134 -7.96 -16.56 -41.80
#